data_AF-A0A1V4TFY6-F1
#
_entry.id   AF-A0A1V4TFY6-F1
#
_cell.length_a   1.000
_cell.length_b   1.000
_cell.length_c   1.000
_cell.angle_alpha   90.00
_cell.angle_beta   90.00
_cell.angle_gamma   90.00
#
_symmetry.space_group_name_H-M   'P 1'
#
loop_
_entity.id
_entity.type
_entity.pdbx_description
1 polymer ?
#
loop_
_entity_poly.entity_id
_entity_poly.type
_entity_poly.pdbx_seq_one_letter_code
_entity_poly.pdbx_strand_id
1 'polypeptide(L)' 'MAEARPEDPKGKCTLCQSFNMKGTWNCECGAVNISREAKCWRCGRPRFMGAD' A
#
# COMPACT_ATOMS: atom_id res chain seq x y z
N MET A 1 14.20 -38.34 -4.04
CA MET A 1 14.54 -37.09 -4.74
C MET A 1 13.25 -36.27 -4.77
N ALA A 2 13.11 -35.26 -3.90
CA ALA A 2 11.88 -34.48 -3.83
C ALA A 2 11.89 -33.45 -4.96
N GLU A 3 11.05 -33.66 -5.97
CA GLU A 3 10.89 -32.75 -7.09
C GLU A 3 10.30 -31.42 -6.60
N ALA A 4 10.96 -30.32 -6.94
CA ALA A 4 10.57 -28.98 -6.56
C ALA A 4 9.17 -28.65 -7.12
N ARG A 5 8.25 -28.23 -6.25
CA ARG A 5 6.89 -27.83 -6.63
C ARG A 5 6.95 -26.53 -7.46
N PRO A 6 6.16 -26.42 -8.53
CA PRO A 6 6.21 -25.28 -9.44
C PRO A 6 5.75 -24.01 -8.73
N GLU A 7 6.71 -23.10 -8.57
CA GLU A 7 6.57 -21.65 -8.50
C GLU A 7 5.37 -21.13 -7.69
N ASP A 8 5.56 -21.09 -6.39
CA ASP A 8 4.84 -20.20 -5.48
C ASP A 8 4.91 -18.77 -6.07
N PRO A 9 3.80 -18.19 -6.58
CA PRO A 9 3.85 -16.87 -7.18
C PRO A 9 4.04 -15.86 -6.06
N LYS A 10 5.30 -15.49 -5.82
CA LYS A 10 5.78 -14.44 -4.91
C LYS A 10 4.67 -13.46 -4.51
N GLY A 11 4.08 -13.69 -3.34
CA GLY A 11 3.53 -12.65 -2.47
C GLY A 11 2.48 -11.71 -3.06
N LYS A 12 1.59 -12.16 -3.95
CA LYS A 12 0.40 -11.36 -4.28
C LYS A 12 -0.60 -11.43 -3.13
N CYS A 13 -0.44 -10.51 -2.17
CA CYS A 13 -1.40 -10.28 -1.10
C CYS A 13 -2.79 -10.03 -1.71
N THR A 14 -3.66 -11.03 -1.67
CA THR A 14 -5.02 -10.98 -2.24
C THR A 14 -5.89 -9.93 -1.55
N LEU A 15 -5.51 -9.51 -0.34
CA LEU A 15 -6.13 -8.39 0.36
C LEU A 15 -5.92 -7.06 -0.38
N CYS A 16 -4.73 -6.83 -0.96
CA CYS A 16 -4.41 -5.58 -1.66
C CYS A 16 -5.08 -5.45 -3.04
N GLN A 17 -5.36 -6.56 -3.73
CA GLN A 17 -6.05 -6.53 -5.02
C GLN A 17 -7.58 -6.40 -4.87
N SER A 18 -8.16 -7.00 -3.82
CA SER A 18 -9.60 -6.96 -3.59
C SER A 18 -10.07 -5.70 -2.87
N PHE A 19 -9.26 -5.14 -1.94
CA PHE A 19 -9.52 -3.82 -1.39
C PHE A 19 -9.04 -2.78 -2.39
N ASN A 20 -9.92 -2.42 -3.33
CA ASN A 20 -9.86 -1.21 -4.13
C ASN A 20 -9.20 -0.10 -3.30
N MET A 21 -7.90 0.16 -3.52
CA MET A 21 -7.04 1.05 -2.70
C MET A 21 -7.43 2.53 -2.88
N LYS A 22 -8.70 2.81 -3.19
CA LYS A 22 -9.32 4.13 -3.21
C LYS A 22 -9.22 4.74 -1.82
N GLY A 23 -8.23 5.60 -1.65
CA GLY A 23 -7.91 6.26 -0.38
C GLY A 23 -6.51 5.97 0.13
N THR A 24 -5.76 5.08 -0.53
CA THR A 24 -4.36 4.87 -0.20
C THR A 24 -3.49 5.94 -0.86
N TRP A 25 -2.54 6.51 -0.12
CA TRP A 25 -1.58 7.48 -0.65
C TRP A 25 -0.20 7.29 -0.04
N ASN A 26 0.83 7.50 -0.85
CA ASN A 26 2.23 7.42 -0.45
C ASN A 26 2.67 8.78 0.11
N CYS A 27 3.23 8.77 1.32
CA CYS A 27 3.91 9.93 1.88
C CYS A 27 5.37 9.96 1.44
N GLU A 28 5.95 11.16 1.32
CA GLU A 28 7.38 11.36 1.03
C GLU A 28 8.31 10.68 2.03
N CYS A 29 7.84 10.39 3.25
CA CYS A 29 8.61 9.61 4.22
C CYS A 29 8.66 8.10 3.92
N GLY A 30 8.12 7.65 2.78
CA GLY A 30 8.05 6.26 2.35
C GLY A 30 6.90 5.44 2.96
N ALA A 31 6.02 6.05 3.75
CA ALA A 31 4.88 5.36 4.35
C ALA A 31 3.70 5.30 3.38
N VAL A 32 3.04 4.14 3.32
CA VAL A 32 1.76 3.96 2.63
C VAL A 32 0.65 4.21 3.64
N ASN A 33 -0.18 5.22 3.40
CA ASN A 33 -1.29 5.58 4.27
C ASN A 33 -2.59 5.03 3.68
N ILE A 34 -3.32 4.20 4.42
CA ILE A 34 -4.63 3.66 4.02
C ILE A 34 -5.69 4.46 4.78
N SER A 35 -5.89 5.72 4.40
CA SER A 35 -6.72 6.62 5.19
C SER A 35 -7.34 7.72 4.36
N ARG A 36 -8.58 8.06 4.71
CA ARG A 36 -9.25 9.28 4.22
C ARG A 36 -8.63 10.55 4.80
N GLU A 37 -7.96 10.40 5.95
CA GLU A 37 -7.25 11.47 6.64
C GLU A 37 -6.16 12.07 5.75
N ALA A 38 -6.09 13.40 5.74
CA ALA A 38 -5.04 14.14 5.04
C ALA A 38 -3.77 14.24 5.89
N LYS A 39 -3.42 13.25 6.73
CA LYS A 39 -2.22 13.25 7.57
C LYS A 39 -1.57 11.87 7.61
N CYS A 40 -0.24 11.83 7.52
CA CYS A 40 0.50 10.58 7.50
C CYS A 40 0.54 9.93 8.89
N TRP A 41 0.23 8.63 8.98
CA TRP A 41 0.28 7.89 10.26
C TRP A 41 1.69 7.77 10.83
N ARG A 42 2.73 7.84 9.98
CA ARG A 42 4.13 7.65 10.39
C ARG A 42 4.82 8.94 10.80
N CYS A 43 4.76 9.97 9.95
CA CYS A 43 5.51 11.21 10.15
C CYS A 43 4.62 12.41 10.50
N GLY A 44 3.29 12.25 10.47
CA GLY A 44 2.34 13.32 10.77
C GLY A 44 2.27 14.43 9.73
N ARG A 45 2.94 14.32 8.59
CA ARG A 45 2.85 15.33 7.53
C ARG A 45 1.48 15.28 6.85
N PRO A 46 0.91 16.42 6.44
CA PRO A 46 -0.33 16.41 5.71
C PRO A 46 -0.15 15.73 4.35
N ARG A 47 -1.22 15.15 3.81
CA ARG A 47 -1.28 14.74 2.41
C ARG A 47 -1.18 16.02 1.61
N PHE A 48 -0.17 16.16 0.76
CA PHE A 48 -0.12 17.22 -0.24
C PHE A 48 -1.26 16.96 -1.22
N MET A 49 -2.44 17.47 -0.89
CA MET A 49 -3.54 17.57 -1.82
C MET A 49 -3.16 18.72 -2.73
N GLY A 50 -2.65 18.40 -3.92
CA GLY A 50 -2.54 19.39 -4.99
C GLY A 50 -3.92 20.03 -5.12
N ALA A 51 -3.98 21.31 -4.81
CA ALA A 51 -5.08 22.17 -5.17
C ALA A 51 -5.08 22.28 -6.70
N ASP A 52 -6.05 21.62 -7.33
CA ASP A 52 -6.85 22.14 -8.46
C ASP A 52 -8.19 21.39 -8.49
#